data_AF-A7RV49-F1
#
_entry.id   AF-A7RV49-F1
#
_cell.length_a   1.000
_cell.length_b   1.000
_cell.length_c   1.000
_cell.angle_alpha   90.00
_cell.angle_beta   90.00
_cell.angle_gamma   90.00
#
_symmetry.space_group_name_H-M   'P 1'
#
loop_
_entity.id
_entity.type
_entity.pdbx_description
1 polymer ?
#
loop_
_entity_poly.entity_id
_entity_poly.type
_entity_poly.pdbx_seq_one_letter_code
_entity_poly.pdbx_strand_id
1 'polypeptide(L)'
;RPNRSGGGTGLLYRDPFDVSTVKSGISSRESFEFSELLVKSSSYNLRVIVIYRPPYSEAHRVPTSVFLSEFPEYLESLLLCKENLLITGDFNIHVDEPNDPDAQKFLETLRALGLVQHVDQPTHQDGHILDLAITRMSESLVTGTPVVDHFLSDHA
;
A
#
# COMPACT_ATOMS: atom_id res chain seq x y z
N ARG A 1 21.12 5.16 0.86
CA ARG A 1 21.87 6.45 0.80
C ARG A 1 22.37 6.73 2.22
N PRO A 2 23.67 7.03 2.45
CA PRO A 2 24.15 7.31 3.80
C PRO A 2 23.53 8.65 4.27
N ASN A 3 23.06 8.70 5.51
CA ASN A 3 22.33 9.82 6.17
C ASN A 3 20.79 9.87 6.07
N ARG A 4 20.08 8.76 5.78
CA ARG A 4 18.66 8.64 6.18
C ARG A 4 18.54 7.75 7.41
N SER A 5 18.10 8.31 8.53
CA SER A 5 17.65 7.58 9.70
C SER A 5 16.12 7.49 9.63
N GLY A 6 15.59 6.30 9.32
CA GLY A 6 14.14 6.03 9.23
C GLY A 6 13.65 5.73 7.81
N GLY A 7 12.66 4.84 7.70
CA GLY A 7 12.06 4.34 6.45
C GLY A 7 12.44 2.89 6.11
N GLY A 8 11.80 2.35 5.08
CA GLY A 8 11.98 1.00 4.58
C GLY A 8 10.72 0.14 4.72
N THR A 9 10.47 -0.68 3.71
CA THR A 9 9.43 -1.71 3.71
C THR A 9 10.06 -3.10 3.61
N GLY A 10 9.34 -4.13 4.04
CA GLY A 10 9.81 -5.50 3.99
C GLY A 10 8.66 -6.50 4.00
N LEU A 11 8.93 -7.73 3.57
CA LEU A 11 8.01 -8.85 3.63
C LEU A 11 8.67 -10.00 4.39
N LEU A 12 8.05 -10.45 5.48
CA LEU A 12 8.41 -11.68 6.16
C LEU A 12 7.55 -12.82 5.61
N TYR A 13 8.18 -13.93 5.22
CA TYR A 13 7.48 -15.10 4.71
C TYR A 13 8.07 -16.38 5.32
N ARG A 14 7.31 -17.48 5.20
CA ARG A 14 7.71 -18.82 5.63
C ARG A 14 7.64 -19.78 4.45
N ASP A 15 8.48 -20.81 4.46
CA ASP A 15 8.36 -21.92 3.51
C ASP A 15 6.93 -22.50 3.49
N PRO A 16 6.45 -22.96 2.31
CA PRO A 16 7.19 -23.21 1.07
C PRO A 16 7.05 -22.11 0.00
N PHE A 17 6.82 -20.85 0.37
CA PHE A 17 6.66 -19.78 -0.61
C PHE A 17 7.99 -19.42 -1.29
N ASP A 18 7.98 -19.37 -2.62
CA ASP A 18 9.08 -18.80 -3.41
C ASP A 18 8.85 -17.31 -3.57
N VAL A 19 9.75 -16.49 -3.03
CA VAL A 19 9.62 -15.03 -3.01
C VAL A 19 10.78 -14.39 -3.75
N SER A 20 10.45 -13.55 -4.72
CA SER A 20 11.44 -12.79 -5.50
C SER A 20 11.08 -11.31 -5.58
N THR A 21 12.07 -10.43 -5.51
CA THR A 21 11.87 -8.99 -5.66
C THR A 21 11.72 -8.61 -7.13
N VAL A 22 10.72 -7.81 -7.46
CA VAL A 22 10.56 -7.26 -8.82
C VAL A 22 11.39 -5.99 -8.92
N LYS A 23 12.35 -5.98 -9.85
CA LYS A 23 13.19 -4.81 -10.16
C LYS A 23 12.60 -4.05 -11.34
N SER A 24 11.31 -3.70 -11.29
CA SER A 24 10.71 -2.91 -12.38
C SER A 24 10.74 -1.44 -12.01
N GLY A 25 11.40 -0.63 -12.85
CA GLY A 25 11.25 0.83 -12.88
C GLY A 25 11.33 1.54 -11.53
N ILE A 26 12.51 1.51 -10.90
CA ILE A 26 12.85 2.44 -9.81
C ILE A 26 13.01 3.83 -10.44
N SER A 27 11.91 4.46 -10.85
CA SER A 27 11.88 5.92 -10.78
C SER A 27 11.93 6.24 -9.29
N SER A 28 12.92 7.04 -8.89
CA SER A 28 12.96 7.56 -7.53
C SER A 28 11.70 8.39 -7.32
N ARG A 29 10.72 7.82 -6.61
CA ARG A 29 9.55 8.57 -6.16
C ARG A 29 9.90 9.24 -4.85
N GLU A 30 9.52 10.50 -4.74
CA GLU A 30 9.81 11.27 -3.54
C GLU A 30 8.71 11.11 -2.49
N SER A 31 7.48 10.77 -2.91
CA SER A 31 6.30 10.76 -2.03
C SER A 31 6.04 9.46 -1.29
N PHE A 32 6.63 8.34 -1.69
CA PHE A 32 6.49 7.07 -0.98
C PHE A 32 7.66 6.12 -1.23
N GLU A 33 7.88 5.24 -0.28
CA GLU A 33 8.78 4.10 -0.37
C GLU A 33 7.95 2.84 -0.66
N PHE A 34 8.50 1.90 -1.43
CA PHE A 34 7.79 0.67 -1.71
C PHE A 34 8.73 -0.52 -1.89
N SER A 35 8.19 -1.70 -1.59
CA SER A 35 8.79 -2.98 -1.95
C SER A 35 7.81 -3.76 -2.81
N GLU A 36 8.31 -4.28 -3.92
CA GLU A 36 7.51 -5.08 -4.84
C GLU A 36 8.05 -6.50 -4.90
N LEU A 37 7.18 -7.46 -4.58
CA LEU A 37 7.54 -8.86 -4.44
C LEU A 37 6.57 -9.74 -5.21
N LEU A 38 7.11 -10.80 -5.77
CA LEU A 38 6.37 -11.89 -6.38
C LEU A 38 6.44 -13.09 -5.46
N VAL A 39 5.28 -13.48 -4.93
CA VAL A 39 5.10 -14.60 -4.00
C VAL A 39 4.42 -15.74 -4.76
N LYS A 40 5.12 -16.86 -4.88
CA LYS A 40 4.66 -18.04 -5.63
C LYS A 40 4.54 -19.25 -4.73
N SER A 41 3.56 -20.08 -5.05
CA SER A 41 3.44 -21.46 -4.59
C SER A 41 2.97 -22.34 -5.76
N SER A 42 2.73 -23.62 -5.51
CA SER A 42 2.21 -24.55 -6.53
C SER A 42 0.84 -24.15 -7.09
N SER A 43 0.05 -23.37 -6.34
CA SER A 43 -1.33 -23.01 -6.69
C SER A 43 -1.61 -21.51 -6.68
N TYR A 44 -0.67 -20.68 -6.22
CA TYR A 44 -0.86 -19.25 -6.09
C TYR A 44 0.30 -18.48 -6.71
N ASN A 45 -0.04 -17.40 -7.40
CA ASN A 45 0.90 -16.42 -7.92
C ASN A 45 0.39 -15.03 -7.56
N LEU A 46 1.05 -14.41 -6.59
CA LEU A 46 0.64 -13.16 -5.96
C LEU A 46 1.74 -12.13 -6.13
N ARG A 47 1.38 -10.94 -6.59
CA ARG A 47 2.24 -9.76 -6.60
C ARG A 47 1.85 -8.88 -5.41
N VAL A 48 2.78 -8.74 -4.48
CA VAL A 48 2.62 -7.95 -3.25
C VAL A 48 3.41 -6.67 -3.38
N ILE A 49 2.75 -5.55 -3.14
CA ILE A 49 3.37 -4.23 -3.07
C ILE A 49 3.15 -3.70 -1.68
N VAL A 50 4.24 -3.48 -0.96
CA VAL A 50 4.22 -2.87 0.38
C VAL A 50 4.59 -1.41 0.23
N ILE A 51 3.65 -0.50 0.48
CA ILE A 51 3.80 0.95 0.43
C ILE A 51 4.08 1.47 1.85
N TYR A 52 4.99 2.43 1.95
CA TYR A 52 5.11 3.32 3.09
C TYR A 52 5.18 4.74 2.58
N ARG A 53 4.13 5.53 2.82
CA ARG A 53 4.14 6.96 2.55
C ARG A 53 4.42 7.70 3.87
N PRO A 54 5.57 8.37 4.02
CA PRO A 54 5.83 9.16 5.22
C PRO A 54 4.84 10.34 5.32
N PRO A 55 4.40 10.71 6.54
CA PRO A 55 3.59 11.91 6.72
C PRO A 55 4.42 13.17 6.41
N TYR A 56 3.74 14.27 6.11
CA TYR A 56 4.39 15.56 5.93
C TYR A 56 5.15 15.95 7.21
N SER A 57 6.41 16.30 7.07
CA SER A 57 7.23 16.79 8.19
C SER A 57 8.32 17.74 7.70
N GLU A 58 8.97 18.44 8.62
CA GLU A 58 10.14 19.27 8.30
C GLU A 58 11.28 18.49 7.63
N ALA A 59 11.42 17.20 7.98
CA ALA A 59 12.39 16.29 7.38
C ALA A 59 11.91 15.67 6.06
N HIS A 60 10.59 15.65 5.82
CA HIS A 60 9.95 15.08 4.64
C HIS A 60 8.83 16.01 4.15
N ARG A 61 9.19 17.11 3.49
CA ARG A 61 8.27 18.15 3.04
C ARG A 61 7.59 17.80 1.71
N VAL A 62 7.08 16.58 1.59
CA VAL A 62 6.36 16.13 0.39
C VAL A 62 4.86 16.15 0.68
N PRO A 63 4.08 16.99 -0.01
CA PRO A 63 2.64 17.07 0.23
C PRO A 63 1.90 15.87 -0.35
N THR A 64 0.72 15.56 0.19
CA THR A 64 -0.17 14.49 -0.30
C THR A 64 -0.48 14.63 -1.78
N SER A 65 -0.58 15.84 -2.30
CA SER A 65 -0.84 16.10 -3.72
C SER A 65 0.21 15.48 -4.67
N VAL A 66 1.49 15.42 -4.25
CA VAL A 66 2.56 14.76 -5.04
C VAL A 66 2.34 13.25 -5.06
N PHE A 67 1.98 12.66 -3.92
CA PHE A 67 1.60 11.25 -3.86
C PHE A 67 0.41 10.95 -4.78
N LEU A 68 -0.64 11.79 -4.74
CA LEU A 68 -1.82 11.64 -5.58
C LEU A 68 -1.55 11.85 -7.07
N SER A 69 -0.40 12.41 -7.46
CA SER A 69 0.05 12.42 -8.86
C SER A 69 0.95 11.23 -9.22
N GLU A 70 1.86 10.82 -8.34
CA GLU A 70 2.85 9.75 -8.63
C GLU A 70 2.26 8.34 -8.50
N PHE A 71 1.33 8.14 -7.57
CA PHE A 71 0.78 6.83 -7.26
C PHE A 71 -0.10 6.26 -8.38
N PRO A 72 -0.98 7.02 -9.04
CA PRO A 72 -1.78 6.49 -10.16
C PRO A 72 -0.92 6.03 -11.35
N GLU A 73 0.13 6.79 -11.71
CA GLU A 73 1.08 6.41 -12.75
C GLU A 73 1.80 5.08 -12.40
N TYR A 74 2.09 4.87 -11.12
CA TYR A 74 2.63 3.59 -10.65
C TYR A 74 1.61 2.46 -10.79
N LEU A 75 0.36 2.68 -10.36
CA LEU A 75 -0.72 1.69 -10.45
C LEU A 75 -1.00 1.24 -11.88
N GLU A 76 -0.97 2.15 -12.86
CA GLU A 76 -1.19 1.81 -14.27
C GLU A 76 -0.21 0.73 -14.77
N SER A 77 1.05 0.77 -14.30
CA SER A 77 2.05 -0.25 -14.63
C SER A 77 1.75 -1.64 -14.02
N LEU A 78 0.92 -1.68 -12.98
CA LEU A 78 0.59 -2.87 -12.21
C LEU A 78 -0.72 -3.52 -12.66
N LEU A 79 -1.67 -2.73 -13.19
CA LEU A 79 -2.97 -3.24 -13.62
C LEU A 79 -2.87 -4.35 -14.67
N LEU A 80 -1.84 -4.31 -15.52
CA LEU A 80 -1.62 -5.29 -16.59
C LEU A 80 -0.84 -6.54 -16.14
N CYS A 81 -0.47 -6.64 -14.86
CA CYS A 81 0.18 -7.84 -14.36
C CYS A 81 -0.80 -9.03 -14.35
N LYS A 82 -0.27 -10.24 -14.56
CA LYS A 82 -1.11 -11.46 -14.66
C LYS A 82 -1.39 -12.08 -13.29
N GLU A 83 -0.55 -11.76 -12.32
CA GLU A 83 -0.56 -12.28 -10.97
C GLU A 83 -1.60 -11.58 -10.12
N ASN A 84 -2.23 -12.27 -9.17
CA ASN A 84 -3.16 -11.61 -8.25
C ASN A 84 -2.45 -10.43 -7.57
N LEU A 85 -3.17 -9.33 -7.30
CA LEU A 85 -2.56 -8.09 -6.84
C LEU A 85 -2.99 -7.77 -5.41
N LEU A 86 -2.00 -7.62 -4.53
CA LEU A 86 -2.18 -7.08 -3.19
C LEU A 86 -1.28 -5.86 -3.02
N ILE A 87 -1.88 -4.70 -2.78
CA ILE A 87 -1.18 -3.49 -2.37
C ILE A 87 -1.52 -3.25 -0.91
N THR A 88 -0.51 -3.08 -0.07
CA THR A 88 -0.70 -2.99 1.38
C THR A 88 0.31 -2.04 2.01
N GLY A 89 0.04 -1.62 3.25
CA GLY A 89 0.98 -0.88 4.09
C GLY A 89 0.41 0.46 4.55
N ASP A 90 1.26 1.31 5.08
CA ASP A 90 0.89 2.59 5.69
C ASP A 90 0.91 3.71 4.65
N PHE A 91 -0.27 4.29 4.39
CA PHE A 91 -0.45 5.37 3.43
C PHE A 91 -0.40 6.76 4.09
N ASN A 92 -0.54 6.85 5.41
CA ASN A 92 -0.72 8.12 6.12
C ASN A 92 -1.78 9.04 5.47
N ILE A 93 -2.88 8.45 4.98
CA ILE A 93 -4.06 9.14 4.46
C ILE A 93 -5.25 8.67 5.29
N HIS A 94 -5.98 9.61 5.89
CA HIS A 94 -7.15 9.34 6.72
C HIS A 94 -8.35 8.97 5.82
N VAL A 95 -8.37 7.73 5.30
CA VAL A 95 -9.41 7.31 4.34
C VAL A 95 -10.80 7.21 4.97
N ASP A 96 -10.85 7.17 6.30
CA ASP A 96 -12.05 7.21 7.14
C ASP A 96 -12.67 8.60 7.28
N GLU A 97 -11.97 9.67 6.89
CA GLU A 97 -12.44 11.06 7.01
C GLU A 97 -13.21 11.50 5.75
N PRO A 98 -14.56 11.53 5.77
CA PRO A 98 -15.36 11.73 4.56
C PRO A 98 -15.28 13.15 4.00
N ASN A 99 -14.77 14.11 4.78
CA ASN A 99 -14.62 15.51 4.36
C ASN A 99 -13.18 15.85 3.93
N ASP A 100 -12.25 14.89 3.99
CA ASP A 100 -10.89 15.09 3.52
C ASP A 100 -10.86 14.96 1.97
N PRO A 101 -10.55 16.05 1.23
CA PRO A 101 -10.52 16.01 -0.23
C PRO A 101 -9.41 15.12 -0.79
N ASP A 102 -8.28 14.96 -0.08
CA ASP A 102 -7.19 14.08 -0.50
C ASP A 102 -7.61 12.61 -0.35
N ALA A 103 -8.30 12.26 0.74
CA ALA A 103 -8.87 10.93 0.95
C ALA A 103 -9.92 10.58 -0.12
N GLN A 104 -10.85 11.52 -0.40
CA GLN A 104 -11.84 11.33 -1.46
C GLN A 104 -11.17 11.09 -2.82
N LYS A 105 -10.22 11.95 -3.20
CA LYS A 105 -9.50 11.81 -4.47
C LYS A 105 -8.72 10.50 -4.56
N PHE A 106 -8.11 10.06 -3.47
CA PHE A 106 -7.42 8.78 -3.39
C PHE A 106 -8.37 7.60 -3.65
N LEU A 107 -9.49 7.52 -2.92
CA LEU A 107 -10.48 6.45 -3.05
C LEU A 107 -11.16 6.45 -4.43
N GLU A 108 -11.45 7.63 -4.99
CA GLU A 108 -11.97 7.75 -6.36
C GLU A 108 -10.98 7.23 -7.40
N THR A 109 -9.69 7.51 -7.21
CA THR A 109 -8.64 7.02 -8.11
C THR A 109 -8.53 5.50 -8.06
N LEU A 110 -8.56 4.89 -6.86
CA LEU A 110 -8.60 3.43 -6.72
C LEU A 110 -9.80 2.85 -7.47
N ARG A 111 -10.99 3.42 -7.26
CA ARG A 111 -12.22 2.98 -7.92
C ARG A 111 -12.14 3.09 -9.45
N ALA A 112 -11.61 4.19 -9.96
CA ALA A 112 -11.45 4.42 -11.40
C ALA A 112 -10.49 3.40 -12.05
N LEU A 113 -9.51 2.92 -11.30
CA LEU A 113 -8.54 1.90 -11.71
C LEU A 113 -9.03 0.46 -11.46
N GLY A 114 -10.27 0.27 -11.02
CA GLY A 114 -10.83 -1.06 -10.72
C GLY A 114 -10.22 -1.71 -9.48
N LEU A 115 -9.73 -0.90 -8.54
CA LEU A 115 -9.16 -1.33 -7.26
C LEU A 115 -10.14 -1.06 -6.12
N VAL A 116 -10.12 -1.93 -5.11
CA VAL A 116 -10.94 -1.82 -3.91
C VAL A 116 -10.04 -1.90 -2.68
N GLN A 117 -10.24 -0.96 -1.76
CA GLN A 117 -9.66 -0.97 -0.43
C GLN A 117 -10.62 -1.74 0.51
N HIS A 118 -10.08 -2.59 1.37
CA HIS A 118 -10.86 -3.55 2.18
C HIS A 118 -10.90 -3.25 3.68
N VAL A 119 -10.02 -2.41 4.21
CA VAL A 119 -9.93 -2.16 5.66
C VAL A 119 -11.00 -1.16 6.07
N ASP A 120 -11.88 -1.55 6.99
CA ASP A 120 -13.01 -0.75 7.48
C ASP A 120 -12.96 -0.48 8.99
N GLN A 121 -11.84 -0.82 9.64
CA GLN A 121 -11.60 -0.62 11.06
C GLN A 121 -10.34 0.21 11.30
N PRO A 122 -10.28 1.01 12.38
CA PRO A 122 -9.10 1.79 12.74
C PRO A 122 -7.84 0.94 12.86
N THR A 123 -6.77 1.35 12.18
CA THR A 123 -5.45 0.68 12.21
C THR A 123 -4.43 1.46 13.03
N HIS A 124 -4.75 2.70 13.40
CA HIS A 124 -3.93 3.57 14.24
C HIS A 124 -4.58 3.80 15.61
N GLN A 125 -3.77 3.98 16.66
CA GLN A 125 -4.25 4.16 18.05
C GLN A 125 -5.16 5.39 18.23
N ASP A 126 -5.00 6.41 17.38
CA ASP A 126 -5.85 7.61 17.38
C ASP A 126 -7.23 7.39 16.72
N GLY A 127 -7.54 6.17 16.27
CA GLY A 127 -8.86 5.83 15.72
C GLY A 127 -9.00 6.00 14.21
N HIS A 128 -7.89 6.16 13.49
CA HIS A 128 -7.86 6.37 12.04
C HIS A 128 -7.49 5.12 11.24
N ILE A 129 -7.87 5.11 9.96
CA ILE A 129 -7.51 4.05 9.01
C ILE A 129 -6.36 4.56 8.14
N LEU A 130 -5.14 4.18 8.48
CA LEU A 130 -3.93 4.58 7.76
C LEU A 130 -3.28 3.43 6.98
N ASP A 131 -3.47 2.21 7.49
CA ASP A 131 -2.97 0.98 6.89
C ASP A 131 -4.06 0.38 6.01
N LEU A 132 -3.73 0.16 4.74
CA LEU A 132 -4.71 -0.26 3.75
C LEU A 132 -4.35 -1.64 3.21
N ALA A 133 -5.38 -2.40 2.84
CA ALA A 133 -5.28 -3.59 2.01
C ALA A 133 -6.12 -3.36 0.76
N ILE A 134 -5.48 -3.37 -0.41
CA ILE A 134 -6.08 -3.00 -1.69
C ILE A 134 -5.86 -4.13 -2.69
N THR A 135 -6.92 -4.54 -3.40
CA THR A 135 -6.84 -5.57 -4.45
C THR A 135 -7.59 -5.13 -5.71
N ARG A 136 -7.44 -5.89 -6.80
CA ARG A 136 -8.33 -5.73 -7.95
C ARG A 136 -9.74 -6.20 -7.61
N MET A 137 -10.75 -5.45 -8.06
CA MET A 137 -12.17 -5.80 -7.86
C MET A 137 -12.56 -7.13 -8.52
N SER A 138 -11.85 -7.53 -9.59
CA SER A 138 -12.08 -8.79 -10.29
C SER A 138 -11.52 -10.02 -9.56
N GLU A 139 -10.78 -9.83 -8.47
CA GLU A 139 -10.12 -10.89 -7.71
C GLU A 139 -10.85 -11.17 -6.40
N SER A 140 -10.87 -12.43 -5.99
CA SER A 140 -11.41 -12.86 -4.70
C SER A 140 -10.28 -13.24 -3.74
N LEU A 141 -9.26 -12.37 -3.63
CA LEU A 141 -8.11 -12.60 -2.76
C LEU A 141 -8.45 -12.38 -1.28
N VAL A 142 -9.24 -11.34 -1.00
CA VAL A 142 -9.76 -11.02 0.33
C VAL A 142 -11.19 -11.53 0.41
N THR A 143 -11.42 -12.57 1.20
CA THR A 143 -12.72 -13.27 1.30
C THR A 143 -13.52 -12.91 2.56
N GLY A 144 -12.97 -12.06 3.42
CA GLY A 144 -13.62 -11.53 4.62
C GLY A 144 -13.01 -10.18 4.99
N THR A 145 -13.64 -9.51 5.94
CA THR A 145 -13.15 -8.21 6.44
C THR A 145 -11.78 -8.38 7.12
N PRO A 146 -10.75 -7.58 6.74
CA PRO A 146 -9.50 -7.52 7.48
C PRO A 146 -9.78 -7.24 8.96
N VAL A 147 -9.17 -8.03 9.83
CA VAL A 147 -9.31 -7.88 11.29
C VAL A 147 -8.05 -7.22 11.81
N VAL A 148 -8.23 -6.13 12.55
CA VAL A 148 -7.16 -5.45 13.27
C VAL A 148 -6.85 -6.28 14.52
N ASP A 149 -5.58 -6.67 14.69
CA ASP A 149 -5.17 -7.55 15.78
C ASP A 149 -4.65 -6.74 16.98
N HIS A 150 -3.34 -6.77 17.25
CA HIS A 150 -2.72 -6.10 18.40
C HIS A 150 -1.85 -4.93 17.94
N PHE A 151 -2.02 -3.79 18.60
CA PHE A 151 -1.12 -2.64 18.50
C PHE A 151 0.26 -2.97 19.05
N LEU A 152 1.17 -3.44 18.20
CA LEU A 152 2.59 -3.62 18.53
C LEU A 152 3.35 -2.28 18.48
N SER A 153 2.79 -1.29 17.79
CA SER A 153 3.16 0.13 17.87
C SER A 153 1.89 1.00 17.98
N ASP A 154 2.02 2.28 17.61
CA ASP A 154 0.91 3.15 17.24
C ASP A 154 0.03 2.61 16.08
N HIS A 155 0.52 1.63 15.32
CA HIS A 155 -0.22 0.86 14.31
C HIS A 155 -0.48 -0.59 14.76
N ALA A 156 -1.51 -1.22 14.19
CA ALA A 156 -1.95 -2.60 14.47
C ALA A 156 -1.98 -3.51 13.24
#